data_AF-A0A923NYU7-F1
#
_entry.id   AF-A0A923NYU7-F1
#
_cell.length_a   1.000
_cell.length_b   1.000
_cell.length_c   1.000
_cell.angle_alpha   90.00
_cell.angle_beta   90.00
_cell.angle_gamma   90.00
#
_symmetry.space_group_name_H-M   'P 1'
#
loop_
_entity.id
_entity.type
_entity.pdbx_description
1 polymer ?
#
loop_
_entity_poly.entity_id
_entity_poly.type
_entity_poly.pdbx_seq_one_letter_code
_entity_poly.pdbx_strand_id
1 'polypeptide(L)'
;MSPGALLETAALMGLFVLAGGAYGGLYSMGRLRARPHWVRAGQACWLLAFAIAVLIALRSPLDLGWKLLILASAMVYAVIPPVTWRYLQRLHAHEETQQ
;
A
#
# COMPACT_ATOMS: atom_id res chain seq x y z
N MET A 1 -2.91 25.29 12.09
CA MET A 1 -2.15 24.04 12.36
C MET A 1 -0.94 24.39 13.21
N SER A 2 -0.67 23.66 14.30
CA SER A 2 0.55 23.91 15.10
C SER A 2 1.77 23.24 14.47
N PRO A 3 3.00 23.71 14.75
CA PRO A 3 4.22 23.06 14.26
C PRO A 3 4.33 21.58 14.71
N GLY A 4 3.91 21.27 15.93
CA GLY A 4 3.89 19.89 16.44
C GLY A 4 2.95 18.98 15.63
N ALA A 5 1.73 19.45 15.33
CA ALA A 5 0.77 18.70 14.54
C ALA A 5 1.22 18.49 13.08
N LEU A 6 1.97 19.46 12.53
CA LEU A 6 2.60 19.31 11.21
C LEU A 6 3.62 18.16 11.22
N LEU A 7 4.54 18.14 12.19
CA LEU A 7 5.56 17.10 12.29
C LEU A 7 4.96 15.72 12.53
N GLU A 8 3.96 15.61 13.40
CA GLU A 8 3.24 14.35 13.64
C GLU A 8 2.56 13.85 12.37
N THR A 9 1.85 14.73 11.66
CA THR A 9 1.18 14.37 10.40
C THR A 9 2.20 13.94 9.34
N ALA A 10 3.33 14.64 9.21
CA ALA A 10 4.38 14.29 8.27
C ALA A 10 5.03 12.93 8.60
N ALA A 11 5.29 12.66 9.87
CA ALA A 11 5.82 11.38 10.33
C ALA A 11 4.85 10.23 10.02
N LEU A 12 3.55 10.41 10.30
CA LEU A 12 2.52 9.43 9.98
C LEU A 12 2.40 9.22 8.46
N MET A 13 2.50 10.27 7.65
CA MET A 13 2.54 10.16 6.18
C MET A 13 3.74 9.36 5.71
N GLY A 14 4.92 9.61 6.27
CA GLY A 14 6.13 8.82 5.96
C GLY A 14 5.94 7.34 6.29
N LEU A 15 5.43 7.04 7.49
CA LEU A 15 5.15 5.65 7.90
C LEU A 15 4.09 4.97 7.03
N PHE A 16 3.05 5.70 6.64
CA PHE A 16 2.02 5.23 5.73
C PHE A 16 2.61 4.79 4.38
N VAL A 17 3.44 5.64 3.78
CA VAL A 17 4.08 5.36 2.49
C VAL A 17 5.09 4.22 2.60
N LEU A 18 5.89 4.17 3.68
CA LEU A 18 6.85 3.08 3.91
C LEU A 18 6.14 1.73 4.05
N ALA A 19 5.04 1.67 4.80
CA ALA A 19 4.24 0.46 4.95
C ALA A 19 3.59 0.04 3.62
N GLY A 20 3.08 1.00 2.84
CA GLY A 20 2.55 0.74 1.49
C GLY A 20 3.61 0.22 0.51
N GLY A 21 4.81 0.81 0.52
CA GLY A 21 5.94 0.37 -0.28
C GLY A 21 6.43 -1.03 0.12
N ALA A 22 6.55 -1.29 1.43
CA ALA A 22 6.89 -2.61 1.95
C ALA A 22 5.86 -3.67 1.52
N TYR A 23 4.56 -3.34 1.55
CA TYR A 23 3.53 -4.24 1.03
C TYR A 23 3.78 -4.60 -0.44
N GLY A 24 3.90 -3.60 -1.32
CA GLY A 24 4.11 -3.83 -2.75
C GLY A 24 5.37 -4.66 -3.04
N GLY A 25 6.47 -4.35 -2.35
CA GLY A 25 7.74 -5.06 -2.48
C GLY A 25 7.67 -6.52 -2.00
N LEU A 26 7.17 -6.74 -0.78
CA LEU A 26 7.05 -8.08 -0.20
C LEU A 26 6.05 -8.96 -0.96
N TYR A 27 4.93 -8.38 -1.41
CA TYR A 27 3.97 -9.08 -2.25
C TYR A 27 4.62 -9.55 -3.55
N SER A 28 5.28 -8.64 -4.27
CA SER A 28 5.95 -8.93 -5.54
C SER A 28 7.04 -9.99 -5.36
N MET A 29 7.89 -9.85 -4.35
CA MET A 29 8.93 -10.83 -4.04
C MET A 29 8.36 -12.20 -3.70
N GLY A 30 7.26 -12.24 -2.93
CA GLY A 30 6.58 -13.49 -2.60
C GLY A 30 5.99 -14.20 -3.81
N ARG A 31 5.43 -13.45 -4.77
CA ARG A 31 4.92 -14.00 -6.03
C ARG A 31 6.05 -14.48 -6.94
N LEU A 32 7.10 -13.69 -7.13
CA LEU A 32 8.26 -14.05 -7.96
C LEU A 32 9.01 -15.27 -7.44
N ARG A 33 9.16 -15.41 -6.11
CA ARG A 33 9.88 -16.53 -5.49
C ARG A 33 8.99 -17.72 -5.14
N ALA A 34 7.71 -17.68 -5.50
CA ALA A 34 6.70 -18.69 -5.09
C ALA A 34 6.71 -18.98 -3.57
N ARG A 35 6.90 -17.93 -2.75
CA ARG A 35 7.01 -18.03 -1.29
C ARG A 35 5.81 -17.34 -0.63
N PRO A 36 4.81 -18.09 -0.14
CA PRO A 36 3.57 -17.51 0.39
C PRO A 36 3.76 -16.74 1.72
N HIS A 37 4.86 -16.96 2.45
CA HIS A 37 5.13 -16.19 3.67
C HIS A 37 5.45 -14.72 3.37
N TRP A 38 6.15 -14.40 2.27
CA TRP A 38 6.42 -13.02 1.87
C TRP A 38 5.14 -12.28 1.44
N VAL A 39 4.22 -12.98 0.78
CA VAL A 39 2.89 -12.44 0.45
C VAL A 39 2.12 -12.09 1.72
N ARG A 40 2.10 -12.98 2.72
CA ARG A 40 1.46 -12.73 4.02
C ARG A 40 2.13 -11.58 4.78
N ALA A 41 3.46 -11.50 4.78
CA ALA A 41 4.18 -10.38 5.37
C ALA A 41 3.81 -9.05 4.69
N GLY A 42 3.69 -9.04 3.36
CA GLY A 42 3.18 -7.90 2.63
C GLY A 42 1.76 -7.50 3.04
N GLN A 43 0.85 -8.46 3.19
CA GLN A 43 -0.51 -8.20 3.68
C GLN A 43 -0.53 -7.57 5.08
N ALA A 44 0.38 -8.00 5.96
CA ALA A 44 0.54 -7.37 7.28
C ALA A 44 1.01 -5.90 7.15
N CYS A 45 1.91 -5.59 6.22
CA CYS A 45 2.31 -4.20 5.93
C CYS A 45 1.13 -3.38 5.38
N TRP A 46 0.26 -3.96 4.56
CA TRP A 46 -0.95 -3.27 4.12
C TRP A 46 -1.91 -2.97 5.28
N LEU A 47 -2.15 -3.93 6.18
CA LEU A 47 -2.97 -3.70 7.38
C LEU A 47 -2.39 -2.58 8.25
N LEU A 48 -1.06 -2.54 8.40
CA LEU A 48 -0.36 -1.47 9.10
C LEU A 48 -0.57 -0.12 8.39
N ALA A 49 -0.41 -0.06 7.07
CA ALA A 49 -0.66 1.16 6.30
C ALA A 49 -2.11 1.64 6.47
N PHE A 50 -3.09 0.73 6.43
CA PHE A 50 -4.49 1.04 6.65
C PHE A 50 -4.74 1.58 8.07
N ALA A 51 -4.17 0.95 9.10
CA ALA A 51 -4.26 1.43 10.47
C ALA A 51 -3.66 2.84 10.63
N ILE A 52 -2.53 3.11 10.00
CA ILE A 52 -1.90 4.44 9.99
C ILE A 52 -2.80 5.45 9.27
N ALA A 53 -3.40 5.09 8.13
CA ALA A 53 -4.34 5.94 7.39
C ALA A 53 -5.57 6.33 8.25
N VAL A 54 -6.12 5.37 9.00
CA VAL A 54 -7.20 5.64 9.97
C VAL A 54 -6.72 6.58 11.08
N LEU A 55 -5.51 6.37 11.61
CA LEU A 55 -4.94 7.23 12.64
C LEU A 55 -4.75 8.68 12.13
N ILE A 56 -4.28 8.85 10.89
CA ILE A 56 -4.18 10.17 10.24
C ILE A 56 -5.56 10.80 10.11
N ALA A 57 -6.57 10.07 9.64
CA ALA A 57 -7.92 10.58 9.48
C ALA A 57 -8.51 11.09 10.81
N LEU A 58 -8.25 10.37 11.91
CA LEU A 58 -8.78 10.69 13.23
C LEU A 58 -8.02 11.83 13.94
N ARG A 59 -6.68 11.87 13.81
CA ARG A 59 -5.85 12.78 14.63
C ARG A 59 -5.25 13.97 13.89
N SER A 60 -5.09 13.87 12.58
CA SER A 60 -4.47 14.97 11.84
C SER A 60 -5.41 16.17 11.72
N PRO A 61 -4.85 17.39 11.69
CA PRO A 61 -5.58 18.62 11.43
C PRO A 61 -5.88 18.83 9.92
N LEU A 62 -5.73 17.77 9.11
CA LEU A 62 -6.03 17.83 7.68
C LEU A 62 -7.53 18.07 7.43
N ASP A 63 -7.82 18.79 6.35
CA ASP A 63 -9.19 18.93 5.86
C ASP A 63 -9.78 17.59 5.41
N LEU A 64 -11.11 17.51 5.40
CA LEU A 64 -11.84 16.30 5.09
C LEU A 64 -11.44 15.67 3.75
N GLY A 65 -11.22 16.49 2.71
CA GLY A 65 -10.82 16.02 1.39
C GLY A 65 -9.52 15.21 1.40
N TRP A 66 -8.51 15.69 2.15
CA TRP A 66 -7.23 14.99 2.30
C TRP A 66 -7.37 13.68 3.08
N LYS A 67 -8.20 13.68 4.14
CA LYS A 67 -8.47 12.48 4.93
C LYS A 67 -9.13 11.39 4.09
N LEU A 68 -10.13 11.77 3.28
CA LEU A 68 -10.80 10.85 2.36
C LEU A 68 -9.85 10.31 1.29
N LEU A 69 -9.00 11.17 0.72
CA LEU A 69 -8.00 10.75 -0.26
C LEU A 69 -7.05 9.69 0.31
N ILE A 70 -6.55 9.91 1.54
CA ILE A 70 -5.62 8.99 2.21
C ILE A 70 -6.30 7.64 2.51
N LEU A 71 -7.52 7.65 3.04
CA LEU A 71 -8.30 6.44 3.29
C LEU A 71 -8.59 5.66 2.00
N ALA A 72 -9.04 6.36 0.96
CA ALA A 72 -9.29 5.76 -0.34
C ALA A 72 -8.00 5.14 -0.93
N SER A 73 -6.88 5.85 -0.81
CA SER A 73 -5.57 5.36 -1.27
C SER A 73 -5.18 4.07 -0.54
N ALA A 74 -5.34 4.02 0.79
CA ALA A 74 -5.07 2.83 1.58
C ALA A 74 -5.93 1.63 1.17
N MET A 75 -7.21 1.85 0.85
CA MET A 75 -8.09 0.80 0.33
C MET A 75 -7.65 0.31 -1.06
N VAL A 76 -7.35 1.24 -1.97
CA VAL A 76 -6.90 0.91 -3.33
C VAL A 76 -5.59 0.14 -3.32
N TYR A 77 -4.68 0.44 -2.38
CA TYR A 77 -3.42 -0.29 -2.24
C TYR A 77 -3.64 -1.80 -2.12
N ALA A 78 -4.67 -2.25 -1.39
CA ALA A 78 -4.98 -3.68 -1.26
C ALA A 78 -5.10 -4.41 -2.61
N VAL A 79 -5.58 -3.69 -3.63
CA VAL A 79 -5.94 -4.22 -4.94
C VAL A 79 -4.82 -4.06 -5.97
N ILE A 80 -3.95 -3.05 -5.83
CA ILE A 80 -2.90 -2.77 -6.83
C ILE A 80 -1.99 -3.98 -7.06
N PRO A 81 -1.26 -4.53 -6.06
CA PRO A 81 -0.35 -5.65 -6.30
C PRO A 81 -1.01 -6.91 -6.90
N PRO A 82 -2.17 -7.39 -6.43
CA PRO A 82 -2.80 -8.57 -7.04
C PRO A 82 -3.32 -8.34 -8.45
N VAL A 83 -3.86 -7.15 -8.75
CA VAL A 83 -4.33 -6.83 -10.10
C VAL A 83 -3.16 -6.69 -11.07
N THR A 84 -2.12 -5.92 -10.70
CA THR A 84 -0.92 -5.76 -11.51
C THR A 84 -0.25 -7.11 -11.76
N TRP A 85 -0.16 -7.98 -10.75
CA TRP A 85 0.40 -9.32 -10.94
C TRP A 85 -0.39 -10.17 -11.94
N ARG A 86 -1.72 -10.19 -11.85
CA ARG A 86 -2.58 -10.92 -12.81
C ARG A 86 -2.40 -10.38 -14.22
N TYR A 87 -2.27 -9.06 -14.37
CA TYR A 87 -2.02 -8.43 -15.66
C TYR A 87 -0.67 -8.88 -16.25
N LEU A 88 0.40 -8.88 -15.44
CA LEU A 88 1.72 -9.36 -15.87
C LEU A 88 1.70 -10.83 -16.31
N GLN A 89 0.96 -11.69 -15.60
CA GLN A 89 0.80 -13.09 -15.98
C GLN A 89 0.10 -13.27 -17.33
N ARG A 90 -0.93 -12.46 -17.61
CA ARG A 90 -1.63 -12.48 -18.90
C ARG A 90 -0.72 -12.02 -20.03
N LEU A 91 0.10 -11.00 -19.79
CA LEU A 91 1.04 -10.49 -20.79
C LEU A 91 2.07 -11.55 -21.17
N HIS A 92 2.68 -12.22 -20.19
CA HIS A 92 3.64 -13.31 -20.44
C HIS A 92 2.98 -14.48 -21.20
N ALA A 93 1.77 -14.88 -20.82
CA ALA A 93 1.07 -15.97 -21.52
C ALA A 93 0.77 -15.64 -23.00
N HIS A 94 0.49 -14.37 -23.32
CA HIS A 94 0.32 -13.93 -24.69
C HIS A 94 1.63 -13.96 -25.49
N GLU A 95 2.76 -13.58 -24.87
CA GLU A 95 4.07 -13.65 -25.51
C GLU A 95 4.48 -15.09 -25.82
N GLU A 96 4.28 -16.02 -24.88
CA GLU A 96 4.58 -17.46 -25.08
C GLU A 96 3.73 -18.12 -26.18
N THR A 97 2.53 -17.59 -26.47
CA THR A 97 1.65 -18.12 -27.53
C THR A 97 2.02 -17.60 -28.92
N GLN A 98 2.77 -16.49 -29.01
CA GLN A 98 3.20 -15.89 -30.27
C GLN A 98 4.62 -16.29 -30.71
N GLN A 99 5.36 -17.01 -29.87
CA GLN A 99 6.66 -17.62 -30.19
C GLN A 99 6.48 -19.07 -30.67
#